data_AF-A0A3N6HCN6-F1
#
_entry.id   AF-A0A3N6HCN6-F1
#
_cell.length_a   1.000
_cell.length_b   1.000
_cell.length_c   1.000
_cell.angle_alpha   90.00
_cell.angle_beta   90.00
_cell.angle_gamma   90.00
#
_symmetry.space_group_name_H-M   'P 1'
#
loop_
_entity.id
_entity.type
_entity.pdbx_description
1 polymer ?
#
loop_
_entity_poly.entity_id
_entity_poly.type
_entity_poly.pdbx_seq_one_letter_code
_entity_poly.pdbx_strand_id
1 'polypeptide(L)'
;MSEASDRVRPGGPTRLKSLASIAAAALLAALLPVLVALWAGDGARKLITGESATVRSVTQCVEGGPQLPPSHCYGTWAFADGRTTSGEITGAEVSAGDTVFAGAGWAYDSTSPLHWQVWTPVTVFGAGAAVLAVSWLNHRRTHGRSAPAQDG
;
A
#
# COMPACT_ATOMS: atom_id res chain seq x y z
N MET A 1 -33.22 15.30 62.71
CA MET A 1 -33.02 14.02 62.01
C MET A 1 -32.43 14.34 60.65
N SER A 2 -31.21 13.86 60.42
CA SER A 2 -30.41 14.05 59.22
C SER A 2 -30.77 12.99 58.18
N GLU A 3 -30.98 13.41 56.93
CA GLU A 3 -30.93 12.54 55.76
C GLU A 3 -30.43 13.43 54.60
N ALA A 4 -29.11 13.54 54.41
CA ALA A 4 -28.25 12.61 53.69
C ALA A 4 -28.61 12.48 52.19
N SER A 5 -28.31 13.55 51.46
CA SER A 5 -27.47 13.52 50.25
C SER A 5 -27.54 12.25 49.39
N ASP A 6 -28.51 12.16 48.48
CA ASP A 6 -28.47 11.15 47.42
C ASP A 6 -27.62 11.66 46.25
N ARG A 7 -26.44 11.06 46.10
CA ARG A 7 -25.43 11.41 45.11
C ARG A 7 -25.87 10.91 43.74
N VAL A 8 -26.09 11.86 42.84
CA VAL A 8 -26.14 11.61 41.41
C VAL A 8 -24.75 11.20 40.89
N ARG A 9 -24.73 10.14 40.06
CA ARG A 9 -23.70 9.60 39.12
C ARG A 9 -22.81 8.43 39.64
N PRO A 10 -22.63 7.38 38.80
CA PRO A 10 -21.84 7.49 37.58
C PRO A 10 -22.48 6.92 36.31
N GLY A 11 -22.32 7.63 35.20
CA GLY A 11 -22.61 7.13 33.86
C GLY A 11 -21.67 5.97 33.51
N GLY A 12 -22.23 4.77 33.40
CA GLY A 12 -21.55 3.54 32.98
C GLY A 12 -21.24 3.46 31.47
N PRO A 13 -20.79 2.28 31.00
CA PRO A 13 -19.57 2.02 30.21
C PRO A 13 -19.58 2.38 28.72
N THR A 14 -20.57 3.12 28.23
CA THR A 14 -20.74 3.41 26.79
C THR A 14 -19.70 4.38 26.24
N ARG A 15 -19.20 5.33 27.04
CA ARG A 15 -18.19 6.31 26.58
C ARG A 15 -16.80 5.70 26.34
N LEU A 16 -16.41 4.67 27.09
CA LEU A 16 -15.10 4.01 26.96
C LEU A 16 -14.98 3.23 25.65
N LYS A 17 -16.04 2.52 25.26
CA LYS A 17 -16.10 1.82 23.95
C LYS A 17 -16.07 2.80 22.78
N SER A 18 -16.70 3.96 22.92
CA SER A 18 -16.71 5.02 21.92
C SER A 18 -15.36 5.73 21.76
N LEU A 19 -14.56 5.87 22.82
CA LEU A 19 -13.23 6.48 22.74
C LEU A 19 -12.20 5.50 22.16
N ALA A 20 -12.31 4.22 22.50
CA ALA A 20 -11.46 3.16 21.94
C ALA A 20 -11.67 2.99 20.43
N SER A 21 -12.91 3.10 19.93
CA SER A 21 -13.19 3.02 18.49
C SER A 21 -12.68 4.22 17.70
N ILE A 22 -12.76 5.43 18.25
CA ILE A 22 -12.19 6.64 17.63
C ILE A 22 -10.66 6.57 17.61
N ALA A 23 -10.04 6.14 18.70
CA ALA A 23 -8.59 5.96 18.76
C ALA A 23 -8.13 4.90 17.76
N ALA A 24 -8.83 3.77 17.66
CA ALA A 24 -8.54 2.73 16.68
C ALA A 24 -8.67 3.22 15.23
N ALA A 25 -9.72 3.99 14.92
CA ALA A 25 -9.92 4.58 13.59
C ALA A 25 -8.81 5.58 13.23
N ALA A 26 -8.42 6.44 14.18
CA ALA A 26 -7.30 7.37 13.99
C ALA A 26 -5.96 6.65 13.80
N LEU A 27 -5.73 5.56 14.55
CA LEU A 27 -4.52 4.75 14.42
C LEU A 27 -4.46 4.06 13.05
N LEU A 28 -5.57 3.46 12.60
CA LEU A 28 -5.69 2.86 11.27
C LEU A 28 -5.45 3.90 10.18
N ALA A 29 -6.06 5.08 10.28
CA ALA A 29 -5.87 6.17 9.32
C ALA A 29 -4.41 6.64 9.24
N ALA A 30 -3.65 6.57 10.34
CA ALA A 30 -2.23 6.92 10.37
C ALA A 30 -1.32 5.77 9.88
N LEU A 31 -1.64 4.51 10.19
CA LEU A 31 -0.83 3.34 9.85
C LEU A 31 -0.97 2.91 8.39
N LEU A 32 -2.18 2.97 7.83
CA LEU A 32 -2.44 2.52 6.45
C LEU A 32 -1.55 3.23 5.41
N PRO A 33 -1.39 4.57 5.43
CA PRO A 33 -0.50 5.27 4.51
C PRO A 33 0.96 4.83 4.67
N VAL A 34 1.43 4.60 5.90
CA VAL A 34 2.81 4.17 6.16
C VAL A 34 3.05 2.78 5.60
N LEU A 35 2.14 1.83 5.86
CA LEU A 35 2.24 0.47 5.32
C LEU A 35 2.24 0.47 3.79
N VAL A 36 1.38 1.29 3.19
CA VAL A 36 1.31 1.41 1.73
C VAL A 36 2.55 2.07 1.15
N ALA A 37 3.09 3.09 1.80
CA ALA A 37 4.33 3.73 1.39
C ALA A 37 5.51 2.75 1.45
N LEU A 38 5.60 1.92 2.49
CA LEU A 38 6.63 0.88 2.60
C LEU A 38 6.47 -0.18 1.50
N TRP A 39 5.26 -0.63 1.25
CA TRP A 39 4.99 -1.67 0.25
C TRP A 39 5.20 -1.18 -1.19
N ALA A 40 4.69 0.01 -1.53
CA ALA A 40 4.91 0.63 -2.83
C ALA A 40 6.37 1.09 -3.01
N GLY A 41 7.05 1.46 -1.92
CA GLY A 41 8.44 1.91 -1.93
C GLY A 41 9.41 0.83 -2.39
N ASP A 42 9.21 -0.44 -2.01
CA ASP A 42 10.04 -1.54 -2.49
C ASP A 42 9.89 -1.74 -4.02
N GLY A 43 8.64 -1.77 -4.51
CA GLY A 43 8.35 -1.87 -5.94
C GLY A 43 8.91 -0.69 -6.74
N ALA A 44 8.77 0.53 -6.21
CA ALA A 44 9.31 1.74 -6.83
C ALA A 44 10.85 1.72 -6.87
N ARG A 45 11.50 1.29 -5.78
CA ARG A 45 12.95 1.13 -5.74
C ARG A 45 13.43 0.14 -6.80
N LYS A 46 12.75 -1.00 -6.91
CA LYS A 46 13.06 -2.01 -7.94
C LYS A 46 12.90 -1.46 -9.35
N LEU A 47 11.83 -0.70 -9.63
CA LEU A 47 11.66 -0.03 -10.94
C LEU A 47 12.76 1.00 -11.23
N ILE A 48 13.26 1.71 -10.22
CA ILE A 48 14.33 2.72 -10.39
C ILE A 48 15.70 2.07 -10.58
N THR A 49 16.00 1.01 -9.84
CA THR A 49 17.33 0.36 -9.85
C THR A 49 17.44 -0.79 -10.84
N GLY A 50 16.31 -1.25 -11.38
CA GLY A 50 16.27 -2.38 -12.30
C GLY A 50 16.59 -1.97 -13.72
N GLU A 51 17.10 -2.93 -14.46
CA GLU A 51 17.52 -2.79 -15.85
C GLU A 51 17.24 -4.09 -16.60
N SER A 52 17.14 -4.00 -17.92
CA SER A 52 16.94 -5.19 -18.76
C SER A 52 18.20 -6.06 -18.75
N ALA A 53 18.03 -7.36 -18.51
CA ALA A 53 19.10 -8.35 -18.49
C ALA A 53 18.70 -9.59 -19.28
N THR A 54 19.69 -10.31 -19.80
CA THR A 54 19.48 -11.57 -20.51
C THR A 54 19.77 -12.75 -19.59
N VAL A 55 18.81 -13.66 -19.45
CA VAL A 55 18.98 -14.88 -18.66
C VAL A 55 20.07 -15.75 -19.28
N ARG A 56 21.02 -16.19 -18.45
CA ARG A 56 22.15 -17.04 -18.86
C ARG A 56 21.90 -18.50 -18.49
N SER A 57 21.38 -18.73 -17.29
CA SER A 57 21.02 -20.06 -16.83
C SER A 57 19.86 -19.99 -15.85
N VAL A 58 19.06 -21.05 -15.85
CA VAL A 58 17.99 -21.28 -14.88
C VAL A 58 18.34 -22.58 -14.17
N THR A 59 18.38 -22.55 -12.83
CA THR A 59 18.82 -23.67 -12.01
C THR A 59 17.65 -24.44 -11.43
N GLN A 60 16.64 -23.75 -10.93
CA GLN A 60 15.48 -24.36 -10.28
C GLN A 60 14.26 -23.47 -10.48
N CYS A 61 13.12 -24.05 -10.85
CA CYS A 61 11.84 -23.36 -10.85
C CYS A 61 10.92 -24.02 -9.82
N VAL A 62 10.26 -23.17 -9.04
CA VAL A 62 9.22 -23.55 -8.09
C VAL A 62 7.91 -23.00 -8.61
N GLU A 63 7.01 -23.92 -8.93
CA GLU A 63 5.70 -23.57 -9.44
C GLU A 63 4.84 -23.01 -8.30
N GLY A 64 4.26 -21.84 -8.56
CA GLY A 64 3.30 -21.21 -7.67
C GLY A 64 1.90 -21.79 -7.86
N GLY A 65 0.98 -21.41 -6.99
CA GLY A 65 -0.39 -21.92 -7.03
C GLY A 65 -1.38 -21.00 -6.31
N PRO A 66 -2.69 -21.29 -6.36
CA PRO A 66 -3.74 -20.40 -5.84
C PRO A 66 -3.62 -20.07 -4.36
N GLN A 67 -2.99 -20.95 -3.57
CA GLN A 67 -2.70 -20.75 -2.15
C GLN A 67 -1.20 -20.67 -1.85
N LEU A 68 -0.35 -20.67 -2.87
CA LEU A 68 1.10 -20.65 -2.77
C LEU A 68 1.65 -19.29 -3.22
N PRO A 69 2.90 -18.94 -2.88
CA PRO A 69 3.57 -17.79 -3.46
C PRO A 69 3.57 -17.84 -5.00
N PRO A 70 3.80 -16.69 -5.67
CA PRO A 70 3.99 -16.67 -7.12
C PRO A 70 5.07 -17.67 -7.55
N SER A 71 4.93 -18.18 -8.77
CA SER A 71 5.99 -18.98 -9.39
C SER A 71 7.28 -18.16 -9.43
N HIS A 72 8.39 -18.83 -9.12
CA HIS A 72 9.70 -18.21 -9.16
C HIS A 72 10.74 -19.21 -9.62
N CYS A 73 11.73 -18.72 -10.33
CA CYS A 73 12.89 -19.49 -10.74
C CYS A 73 14.16 -18.89 -10.13
N TYR A 74 15.19 -19.69 -9.93
CA TYR A 74 16.53 -19.22 -9.59
C TYR A 74 17.40 -19.31 -10.83
N GLY A 75 18.25 -18.32 -11.03
CA GLY A 75 19.09 -18.28 -12.21
C GLY A 75 20.21 -17.26 -12.15
N THR A 76 20.93 -17.18 -13.26
CA THR A 76 21.93 -16.15 -13.53
C THR A 76 21.50 -15.36 -14.74
N TRP A 77 21.79 -14.07 -14.74
CA TRP A 77 21.53 -13.18 -15.87
C TRP A 77 22.70 -12.22 -16.08
N ALA A 78 22.81 -11.71 -17.29
CA ALA A 78 23.82 -10.74 -17.70
C ALA A 78 23.16 -9.44 -18.15
N PHE A 79 23.68 -8.33 -17.66
CA PHE A 79 23.31 -6.98 -18.09
C PHE A 79 24.02 -6.64 -19.41
N ALA A 80 23.53 -5.59 -20.08
CA ALA A 80 24.11 -5.14 -21.35
C ALA A 80 25.58 -4.68 -21.24
N ASP A 81 26.00 -4.25 -20.05
CA ASP A 81 27.38 -3.86 -19.74
C ASP A 81 28.30 -5.05 -19.45
N GLY A 82 27.78 -6.28 -19.51
CA GLY A 82 28.52 -7.51 -19.25
C GLY A 82 28.58 -7.93 -17.78
N ARG A 83 28.06 -7.13 -16.83
CA ARG A 83 27.92 -7.58 -15.45
C ARG A 83 26.98 -8.78 -15.39
N THR A 84 27.33 -9.74 -14.54
CA THR A 84 26.49 -10.92 -14.27
C THR A 84 26.09 -10.94 -12.82
N THR A 85 24.84 -11.29 -12.55
CA THR A 85 24.39 -11.55 -11.19
C THR A 85 23.45 -12.75 -11.18
N SER A 86 23.19 -13.26 -9.99
CA SER A 86 22.27 -14.35 -9.74
C SER A 86 21.22 -13.94 -8.71
N GLY A 87 20.15 -14.72 -8.65
CA GLY A 87 19.10 -14.54 -7.65
C GLY A 87 17.79 -15.17 -8.08
N GLU A 88 16.72 -14.69 -7.46
CA GLU A 88 15.35 -15.12 -7.74
C GLU A 88 14.77 -14.32 -8.92
N ILE A 89 14.08 -15.03 -9.81
CA ILE A 89 13.33 -14.52 -10.96
C ILE A 89 11.86 -14.79 -10.67
N THR A 90 11.12 -13.76 -10.28
CA THR A 90 9.68 -13.87 -9.99
C THR A 90 8.88 -13.74 -11.28
N GLY A 91 7.91 -14.63 -11.53
CA GLY A 91 7.04 -14.55 -12.70
C GLY A 91 6.83 -15.90 -13.39
N ALA A 92 6.40 -15.86 -14.65
CA ALA A 92 6.21 -17.03 -15.47
C ALA A 92 7.52 -17.83 -15.70
N GLU A 93 7.40 -19.00 -16.31
CA GLU A 93 8.53 -19.83 -16.69
C GLU A 93 9.48 -19.07 -17.64
N VAL A 94 10.70 -18.82 -17.18
CA VAL A 94 11.77 -18.15 -17.93
C VAL A 94 12.78 -19.17 -18.43
N SER A 95 13.33 -18.93 -19.62
CA SER A 95 14.36 -19.76 -20.25
C SER A 95 15.66 -19.00 -20.45
N ALA A 96 16.76 -19.73 -20.61
CA ALA A 96 18.04 -19.14 -20.98
C ALA A 96 17.92 -18.44 -22.36
N GLY A 97 18.39 -17.19 -22.44
CA GLY A 97 18.24 -16.32 -23.61
C GLY A 97 17.10 -15.30 -23.49
N ASP A 98 16.17 -15.48 -22.55
CA ASP A 98 15.07 -14.55 -22.36
C ASP A 98 15.55 -13.21 -21.79
N THR A 99 14.80 -12.16 -22.07
CA THR A 99 15.03 -10.83 -21.49
C THR A 99 14.13 -10.66 -20.26
N VAL A 100 14.75 -10.34 -19.14
CA VAL A 100 14.10 -10.11 -17.84
C VAL A 100 14.40 -8.69 -17.35
N PHE A 101 13.58 -8.17 -16.45
CA PHE A 101 13.85 -6.93 -15.74
C PHE A 101 14.48 -7.25 -14.39
N ALA A 102 15.73 -6.86 -14.17
CA ALA A 102 16.49 -7.37 -13.04
C ALA A 102 17.37 -6.32 -12.37
N GLY A 103 17.76 -6.62 -11.13
CA GLY A 103 18.73 -5.87 -10.35
C GLY A 103 19.67 -6.80 -9.60
N ALA A 104 20.33 -6.29 -8.56
CA ALA A 104 21.21 -7.10 -7.73
C ALA A 104 20.38 -8.08 -6.86
N GLY A 105 20.42 -9.36 -7.19
CA GLY A 105 19.81 -10.44 -6.40
C GLY A 105 18.33 -10.72 -6.70
N TRP A 106 17.71 -10.00 -7.63
CA TRP A 106 16.30 -10.16 -7.99
C TRP A 106 16.08 -9.91 -9.49
N ALA A 107 15.06 -10.54 -10.04
CA ALA A 107 14.62 -10.37 -11.41
C ALA A 107 13.11 -10.63 -11.53
N TYR A 108 12.50 -10.09 -12.57
CA TYR A 108 11.12 -10.32 -12.97
C TYR A 108 11.07 -10.65 -14.45
N ASP A 109 10.14 -11.54 -14.83
CA ASP A 109 9.83 -11.82 -16.23
C ASP A 109 9.44 -10.56 -17.03
N SER A 110 8.86 -9.58 -16.34
CA SER A 110 8.38 -8.32 -16.90
C SER A 110 8.30 -7.23 -15.83
N THR A 111 8.21 -5.97 -16.25
CA THR A 111 7.98 -4.84 -15.31
C THR A 111 6.52 -4.74 -14.85
N SER A 112 5.60 -5.52 -15.44
CA SER A 112 4.16 -5.41 -15.19
C SER A 112 3.77 -5.63 -13.72
N PRO A 113 4.29 -6.64 -12.99
CA PRO A 113 3.96 -6.84 -11.58
C PRO A 113 4.39 -5.66 -10.71
N LEU A 114 5.57 -5.09 -10.98
CA LEU A 114 6.10 -3.93 -10.26
C LEU A 114 5.28 -2.67 -10.52
N HIS A 115 4.86 -2.45 -11.78
CA HIS A 115 3.96 -1.34 -12.10
C HIS A 115 2.62 -1.47 -11.36
N TRP A 116 2.05 -2.67 -11.29
CA TRP A 116 0.81 -2.89 -10.56
C TRP A 116 0.96 -2.60 -9.07
N GLN A 117 2.08 -3.02 -8.49
CA GLN A 117 2.42 -2.78 -7.08
C GLN A 117 2.58 -1.29 -6.75
N VAL A 118 3.06 -0.47 -7.69
CA VAL A 118 3.26 0.97 -7.48
C VAL A 118 2.00 1.78 -7.82
N TRP A 119 1.37 1.54 -8.97
CA TRP A 119 0.29 2.39 -9.46
C TRP A 119 -1.06 2.14 -8.79
N THR A 120 -1.35 0.90 -8.38
CA THR A 120 -2.59 0.58 -7.66
C THR A 120 -2.74 1.39 -6.36
N PRO A 121 -1.74 1.40 -5.44
CA PRO A 121 -1.86 2.22 -4.24
C PRO A 121 -1.90 3.72 -4.57
N VAL A 122 -1.08 4.21 -5.51
CA VAL A 122 -1.08 5.64 -5.88
C VAL A 122 -2.47 6.08 -6.36
N THR A 123 -3.11 5.29 -7.22
CA THR A 123 -4.45 5.60 -7.75
C THR A 123 -5.53 5.51 -6.69
N VAL A 124 -5.53 4.47 -5.84
CA VAL A 124 -6.51 4.30 -4.76
C VAL A 124 -6.41 5.43 -3.74
N PHE A 125 -5.21 5.78 -3.28
CA PHE A 125 -5.01 6.87 -2.32
C PHE A 125 -5.31 8.23 -2.94
N GLY A 126 -4.89 8.47 -4.18
CA GLY A 126 -5.20 9.69 -4.91
C GLY A 126 -6.70 9.90 -5.07
N ALA A 127 -7.44 8.87 -5.45
CA ALA A 127 -8.90 8.91 -5.57
C ALA A 127 -9.57 9.17 -4.21
N GLY A 128 -9.13 8.48 -3.15
CA GLY A 128 -9.65 8.67 -1.79
C GLY A 128 -9.44 10.11 -1.30
N ALA A 129 -8.24 10.65 -1.48
CA ALA A 129 -7.92 12.03 -1.12
C ALA A 129 -8.76 13.05 -1.89
N ALA A 130 -8.98 12.82 -3.19
CA ALA A 130 -9.82 13.67 -4.02
C ALA A 130 -11.28 13.69 -3.55
N VAL A 131 -11.85 12.53 -3.23
CA VAL A 131 -13.21 12.42 -2.69
C VAL A 131 -13.34 13.17 -1.36
N LEU A 132 -12.38 13.01 -0.46
CA LEU A 132 -12.36 13.72 0.82
C LEU A 132 -12.26 15.24 0.64
N ALA A 133 -11.41 15.70 -0.27
CA ALA A 133 -11.27 17.12 -0.59
C ALA A 133 -12.57 17.71 -1.15
N VAL A 134 -13.23 17.02 -2.08
CA VAL A 134 -14.51 17.45 -2.65
C VAL A 134 -15.60 17.48 -1.58
N SER A 135 -15.69 16.43 -0.74
CA SER A 135 -16.66 16.36 0.37
C SER A 135 -16.47 17.51 1.36
N TRP A 136 -15.23 17.79 1.76
CA TRP A 136 -14.89 18.90 2.65
C TRP A 136 -15.20 20.27 2.04
N LEU A 137 -14.89 20.48 0.75
CA LEU A 137 -15.25 21.70 0.04
C LEU A 137 -16.77 21.88 -0.03
N ASN A 138 -17.52 20.81 -0.30
CA ASN A 138 -18.97 20.86 -0.33
C ASN A 138 -19.56 21.17 1.06
N HIS A 139 -19.05 20.52 2.10
CA HIS A 139 -19.44 20.77 3.49
C HIS A 139 -19.17 22.23 3.93
N ARG A 140 -18.01 22.80 3.56
CA ARG A 140 -17.72 24.22 3.82
C ARG A 140 -18.72 25.16 3.11
N ARG A 141 -19.12 24.83 1.89
CA ARG A 141 -20.09 25.63 1.12
C ARG A 141 -21.50 25.58 1.71
N THR A 142 -21.91 24.44 2.28
CA THR A 142 -23.24 24.30 2.90
C THR A 142 -23.31 24.96 4.26
N HIS A 143 -22.26 24.87 5.10
CA HIS A 143 -22.25 25.54 6.41
C HIS A 143 -21.93 27.03 6.35
N GLY A 144 -21.25 27.51 5.31
CA GLY A 144 -20.98 28.95 5.11
C GLY A 144 -22.18 29.76 4.61
N ARG A 145 -23.30 29.13 4.23
CA ARG A 145 -24.52 29.81 3.75
C ARG A 145 -25.55 30.11 4.86
N SER A 146 -25.27 29.74 6.11
CA SER A 146 -26.19 29.94 7.24
C SER A 146 -25.87 31.19 8.07
N ALA A 147 -25.81 32.36 7.44
CA ALA A 147 -26.09 33.71 7.99
C ALA A 147 -25.75 34.77 6.92
N PRO A 148 -26.47 35.92 6.79
CA PRO A 148 -27.53 36.47 7.63
C PRO A 148 -28.83 36.86 6.87
N ALA A 149 -29.92 37.03 7.62
CA ALA A 149 -30.89 38.12 7.46
C ALA A 149 -31.85 38.08 8.68
N GLN A 150 -31.34 38.50 9.84
CA GLN A 150 -32.17 39.28 10.75
C GLN A 150 -31.92 40.73 10.33
N ASP A 151 -32.96 41.38 9.84
CA ASP A 151 -33.17 42.83 9.65
C ASP A 151 -34.37 42.93 8.67
N GLY A 152 -35.54 43.44 8.99
CA GLY A 152 -36.15 43.97 10.21
C GLY A 152 -37.67 44.01 9.99
#